data_AF-A0A7C3WJ35-F1
#
_entry.id   AF-A0A7C3WJ35-F1
#
_cell.length_a   1.000
_cell.length_b   1.000
_cell.length_c   1.000
_cell.angle_alpha   90.00
_cell.angle_beta   90.00
_cell.angle_gamma   90.00
#
_symmetry.space_group_name_H-M   'P 1'
#
loop_
_entity.id
_entity.type
_entity.pdbx_description
1 polymer ?
#
loop_
_entity_poly.entity_id
_entity_poly.type
_entity_poly.pdbx_seq_one_letter_code
_entity_poly.pdbx_strand_id
1 'polypeptide(L)'
;LVTEPLRELLERSKPGEIGCVYAIGPAVMMKACAQTTRPFGVKTIVSLNPIMVDGTGMCGGCRVSVDGKTFFACVDGPDFDGHLVDWDLLIFRQQLYHDLETCSLERYIRQTSLCREDGSVP
;
A
#
# COMPACT_ATOMS: atom_id res chain seq x y z
N LEU A 1 10.22 1.32 -14.94
CA LEU A 1 9.45 1.17 -13.67
C LEU A 1 9.39 2.53 -12.99
N VAL A 2 8.37 2.79 -12.16
CA VAL A 2 8.25 4.05 -11.39
C VAL A 2 9.44 4.32 -10.45
N THR A 3 10.25 3.30 -10.16
CA THR A 3 11.49 3.41 -9.38
C THR A 3 12.70 3.93 -10.14
N GLU A 4 12.65 4.00 -11.47
CA GLU A 4 13.80 4.43 -12.28
C GLU A 4 14.22 5.88 -11.99
N PRO A 5 13.31 6.86 -12.01
CA PRO A 5 13.68 8.25 -11.72
C PRO A 5 14.16 8.43 -10.26
N LEU A 6 13.64 7.61 -9.33
CA LEU A 6 14.07 7.61 -7.94
C LEU A 6 15.51 7.12 -7.82
N ARG A 7 15.88 6.06 -8.53
CA ARG A 7 17.25 5.55 -8.58
C ARG A 7 18.21 6.58 -9.15
N GLU A 8 17.90 7.13 -10.34
CA GLU A 8 18.73 8.15 -10.98
C GLU A 8 18.94 9.38 -10.09
N LEU A 9 17.90 9.77 -9.35
CA LEU A 9 17.94 10.86 -8.37
C LEU A 9 18.88 10.52 -7.18
N LEU A 10 18.86 9.30 -6.67
CA LEU A 10 19.73 8.88 -5.57
C LEU A 10 21.19 8.73 -6.00
N GLU A 11 21.44 8.25 -7.23
CA GLU A 11 22.78 8.09 -7.80
C GLU A 11 23.48 9.42 -8.06
N ARG A 12 22.73 10.45 -8.50
CA ARG A 12 23.28 11.79 -8.74
C ARG A 12 23.43 12.62 -7.47
N SER A 13 22.73 12.26 -6.40
CA SER A 13 22.74 13.01 -5.14
C SER A 13 23.97 12.70 -4.30
N LYS A 14 24.47 13.72 -3.59
CA LYS A 14 25.56 13.54 -2.63
C LYS A 14 25.05 12.77 -1.40
N PRO A 15 25.92 12.01 -0.70
CA PRO A 15 25.53 11.37 0.56
C PRO A 15 24.92 12.38 1.53
N GLY A 16 23.71 12.09 2.02
CA GLY A 16 22.96 12.96 2.94
C GLY A 16 22.19 14.12 2.31
N GLU A 17 22.26 14.32 0.99
CA GLU A 17 21.46 15.33 0.29
C GLU A 17 19.96 14.99 0.32
N ILE A 18 19.64 13.70 0.15
CA ILE A 18 18.28 13.18 0.31
C ILE A 18 18.18 12.54 1.68
N GLY A 19 17.58 13.25 2.62
CA GLY A 19 17.44 12.79 4.00
C GLY A 19 16.34 11.75 4.22
N CYS A 20 15.31 11.71 3.37
CA CYS A 20 14.19 10.79 3.49
C CYS A 20 13.42 10.65 2.17
N VAL A 21 12.86 9.48 1.93
CA VAL A 21 11.91 9.19 0.84
C VAL A 21 10.56 8.81 1.44
N TYR A 22 9.47 9.37 0.92
CA TYR A 22 8.10 8.96 1.24
C TYR A 22 7.50 8.29 0.00
N ALA A 23 6.99 7.07 0.14
CA ALA A 23 6.33 6.35 -0.94
C ALA A 23 4.90 5.96 -0.55
N ILE A 24 3.92 6.44 -1.32
CA ILE A 24 2.50 6.16 -1.14
C ILE A 24 1.94 5.68 -2.47
N GLY A 25 1.35 4.48 -2.50
CA GLY A 25 0.73 3.91 -3.69
C GLY A 25 0.45 2.42 -3.52
N PRO A 26 0.35 1.64 -4.61
CA PRO A 26 0.18 0.19 -4.52
C PRO A 26 1.29 -0.46 -3.70
N ALA A 27 0.98 -1.52 -2.92
CA ALA A 27 1.96 -2.18 -2.05
C ALA A 27 3.22 -2.64 -2.81
N VAL A 28 3.05 -3.11 -4.05
CA VAL A 28 4.17 -3.50 -4.93
C VAL A 28 5.07 -2.31 -5.29
N MET A 29 4.48 -1.14 -5.53
CA MET A 29 5.24 0.09 -5.80
C MET A 29 6.00 0.53 -4.54
N MET A 30 5.35 0.55 -3.39
CA MET A 30 5.99 0.95 -2.13
C MET A 30 7.13 0.00 -1.76
N LYS A 31 6.95 -1.31 -1.94
CA LYS A 31 8.00 -2.34 -1.83
C LYS A 31 9.18 -2.01 -2.74
N ALA A 32 8.92 -1.70 -4.00
CA ALA A 32 9.96 -1.39 -4.97
C ALA A 32 10.75 -0.12 -4.57
N CYS A 33 10.07 0.95 -4.15
CA CYS A 33 10.72 2.17 -3.66
C CYS A 33 11.61 1.89 -2.44
N ALA A 34 11.12 1.12 -1.46
CA ALA A 34 11.88 0.72 -0.28
C ALA A 34 13.12 -0.11 -0.65
N GLN A 35 13.02 -1.00 -1.63
CA GLN A 35 14.17 -1.76 -2.14
C GLN A 35 15.16 -0.88 -2.90
N THR A 36 14.70 0.08 -3.69
CA THR A 36 15.55 1.00 -4.46
C THR A 36 16.39 1.89 -3.54
N THR A 37 15.84 2.36 -2.42
CA THR A 37 16.53 3.27 -1.49
C THR A 37 17.48 2.57 -0.52
N ARG A 38 17.26 1.27 -0.25
CA ARG A 38 18.03 0.49 0.74
C ARG A 38 19.55 0.50 0.51
N PRO A 39 20.09 0.31 -0.71
CA PRO A 39 21.53 0.37 -0.97
C PRO A 39 22.16 1.73 -0.70
N PHE A 40 21.37 2.81 -0.79
CA PHE A 40 21.84 4.18 -0.56
C PHE A 40 21.75 4.59 0.92
N GLY A 41 21.24 3.71 1.80
CA GLY A 41 21.05 4.02 3.22
C GLY A 41 20.04 5.14 3.49
N VAL A 42 19.17 5.45 2.52
CA VAL A 42 18.20 6.54 2.66
C VAL A 42 16.95 6.03 3.36
N LYS A 43 16.61 6.66 4.48
CA LYS A 43 15.39 6.38 5.25
C LYS A 43 14.17 6.45 4.33
N THR A 44 13.35 5.40 4.33
CA THR A 44 12.18 5.33 3.46
C THR A 44 10.94 5.04 4.27
N ILE A 45 10.03 6.00 4.29
CA ILE A 45 8.73 5.88 4.94
C ILE A 45 7.69 5.51 3.89
N VAL A 46 6.85 4.55 4.23
CA VAL A 46 5.77 4.05 3.37
C VAL A 46 4.44 4.17 4.09
N SER A 47 3.40 4.62 3.37
CA SER A 47 2.05 4.72 3.92
C SER A 47 1.27 3.46 3.58
N LEU A 48 1.20 2.52 4.52
CA LEU A 48 0.65 1.20 4.26
C LEU A 48 -0.87 1.26 4.03
N ASN A 49 -1.34 0.42 3.11
CA ASN A 49 -2.74 0.31 2.72
C ASN A 49 -3.34 -1.09 3.01
N PRO A 50 -3.30 -1.60 4.27
CA PRO A 50 -3.98 -2.84 4.61
C PRO A 50 -5.51 -2.63 4.64
N ILE A 51 -6.26 -3.73 4.64
CA ILE A 51 -7.71 -3.71 4.83
C ILE A 51 -8.03 -3.09 6.20
N MET A 52 -8.97 -2.16 6.24
CA MET A 52 -9.46 -1.55 7.48
C MET A 52 -10.96 -1.83 7.64
N VAL A 53 -11.41 -1.98 8.89
CA VAL A 53 -12.84 -2.15 9.23
C VAL A 53 -13.26 -1.07 10.21
N ASP A 54 -12.78 -1.13 11.46
CA ASP A 54 -13.15 -0.15 12.49
C ASP A 54 -12.31 1.14 12.41
N GLY A 55 -11.02 1.03 12.11
CA GLY A 55 -10.12 2.20 12.01
C GLY A 55 -9.73 2.82 13.35
N THR A 56 -10.04 2.16 14.47
CA THR A 56 -9.83 2.68 15.84
C THR A 56 -9.01 1.74 16.73
N GLY A 57 -8.48 0.65 16.17
CA GLY A 57 -7.62 -0.30 16.88
C GLY A 57 -8.38 -1.44 17.57
N MET A 58 -9.67 -1.62 17.30
CA MET A 58 -10.49 -2.63 17.99
C MET A 58 -10.51 -3.99 17.29
N CYS A 59 -10.41 -4.04 15.94
CA CYS A 59 -10.61 -5.30 15.20
C CYS A 59 -9.33 -6.01 14.74
N GLY A 60 -8.20 -5.31 14.64
CA GLY A 60 -6.95 -5.88 14.10
C GLY A 60 -6.99 -6.25 12.61
N GLY A 61 -8.01 -5.81 11.86
CA GLY A 61 -8.12 -6.00 10.41
C GLY A 61 -6.94 -5.36 9.66
N CYS A 62 -6.49 -4.20 10.13
CA CYS A 62 -5.38 -3.44 9.57
C CYS A 62 -4.00 -3.88 10.08
N ARG A 63 -3.89 -5.07 10.72
CA ARG A 63 -2.61 -5.52 11.27
C ARG A 63 -1.54 -5.68 10.19
N VAL A 64 -0.33 -5.27 10.53
CA VAL A 64 0.89 -5.37 9.71
C VAL A 64 2.02 -5.92 10.56
N SER A 65 3.00 -6.56 9.93
CA SER A 65 4.24 -7.01 10.57
C SER A 65 5.37 -6.08 10.16
N VAL A 66 6.00 -5.44 11.15
CA VAL A 66 7.14 -4.53 10.94
C VAL A 66 8.23 -4.95 11.92
N ASP A 67 9.41 -5.28 11.40
CA ASP A 67 10.55 -5.79 12.19
C ASP A 67 10.17 -6.99 13.10
N GLY A 68 9.38 -7.91 12.55
CA GLY A 68 8.91 -9.11 13.26
C GLY A 68 7.88 -8.85 14.36
N LYS A 69 7.43 -7.60 14.55
CA LYS A 69 6.41 -7.21 15.53
C LYS A 69 5.10 -6.87 14.83
N THR A 70 3.99 -7.21 15.47
CA THR A 70 2.66 -6.88 14.97
C THR A 70 2.25 -5.47 15.42
N PHE A 71 1.80 -4.66 14.46
CA PHE A 71 1.26 -3.31 14.66
C PHE A 71 -0.09 -3.16 13.97
N PHE A 72 -0.91 -2.20 14.39
CA PHE A 72 -2.19 -1.86 13.77
C PHE A 72 -2.05 -0.55 12.98
N ALA A 73 -2.14 -0.62 11.66
CA ALA A 73 -1.89 0.55 10.82
C ALA A 73 -2.82 1.75 11.10
N CYS A 74 -4.03 1.55 11.63
CA CYS A 74 -4.94 2.65 11.96
C CYS A 74 -4.62 3.38 13.27
N VAL A 75 -3.80 2.80 14.16
CA VAL A 75 -3.44 3.41 15.45
C VAL A 75 -1.93 3.65 15.55
N ASP A 76 -1.13 2.67 15.16
CA ASP A 76 0.33 2.72 15.23
C ASP A 76 0.96 3.33 13.96
N GLY A 77 0.20 3.41 12.86
CA GLY A 77 0.66 3.83 11.55
C GLY A 77 -0.10 5.06 11.01
N PRO A 78 -0.44 5.11 9.70
CA PRO A 78 -0.20 4.10 8.66
C PRO A 78 1.24 4.13 8.10
N ASP A 79 2.04 5.11 8.54
CA ASP A 79 3.38 5.36 8.04
C ASP A 79 4.43 4.55 8.82
N PHE A 80 5.12 3.65 8.13
CA PHE A 80 6.15 2.79 8.72
C PHE A 80 7.47 2.87 7.94
N ASP A 81 8.55 2.38 8.53
CA ASP A 81 9.81 2.19 7.83
C ASP A 81 9.67 1.06 6.78
N GLY A 82 9.67 1.43 5.51
CA GLY A 82 9.48 0.50 4.39
C GLY A 82 10.58 -0.56 4.28
N HIS A 83 11.74 -0.34 4.92
CA HIS A 83 12.82 -1.34 4.98
C HIS A 83 12.55 -2.45 5.99
N LEU A 84 11.58 -2.28 6.89
CA LEU A 84 11.25 -3.20 7.97
C LEU A 84 9.88 -3.89 7.79
N VAL A 85 9.10 -3.48 6.79
CA VAL A 85 7.76 -4.04 6.51
C VAL A 85 7.87 -5.45 5.92
N ASP A 86 7.03 -6.37 6.43
CA ASP A 86 6.75 -7.65 5.79
C ASP A 86 5.79 -7.45 4.61
N TRP A 87 6.37 -7.20 3.43
CA TRP A 87 5.63 -6.92 2.22
C TRP A 87 4.82 -8.11 1.70
N ASP A 88 5.32 -9.33 1.88
CA ASP A 88 4.68 -10.52 1.34
C ASP A 88 3.43 -10.86 2.16
N LEU A 89 3.50 -10.71 3.49
CA LEU A 89 2.32 -10.79 4.35
C LEU A 89 1.29 -9.70 4.01
N LEU A 90 1.71 -8.45 3.82
CA LEU A 90 0.80 -7.35 3.47
C LEU A 90 0.06 -7.62 2.16
N ILE A 91 0.78 -7.99 1.10
CA ILE A 91 0.21 -8.25 -0.23
C ILE A 91 -0.75 -9.45 -0.19
N PHE A 92 -0.36 -10.53 0.49
CA PHE A 92 -1.24 -11.69 0.68
C PHE A 92 -2.54 -11.30 1.38
N ARG A 93 -2.47 -10.48 2.43
CA ARG A 93 -3.64 -10.02 3.17
C ARG A 93 -4.57 -9.15 2.34
N GLN A 94 -4.06 -8.34 1.41
CA GLN A 94 -4.87 -7.51 0.52
C GLN A 94 -5.74 -8.33 -0.44
N GLN A 95 -5.35 -9.57 -0.76
CA GLN A 95 -6.09 -10.44 -1.68
C GLN A 95 -7.20 -11.26 -1.02
N LEU A 96 -7.34 -11.18 0.32
CA LEU A 96 -8.23 -12.06 1.08
C LEU A 96 -9.69 -12.02 0.62
N TYR A 97 -10.18 -10.85 0.19
CA TYR A 97 -11.58 -10.66 -0.21
C TYR A 97 -11.79 -10.56 -1.72
N HIS A 98 -10.78 -10.85 -2.53
CA HIS A 98 -10.83 -10.66 -3.99
C HIS A 98 -12.07 -11.27 -4.66
N ASP A 99 -12.44 -12.50 -4.31
CA ASP A 99 -13.60 -13.18 -4.90
C ASP A 99 -14.93 -12.54 -4.47
N LEU A 100 -15.01 -12.08 -3.22
CA LEU A 100 -16.17 -11.38 -2.68
C LEU A 100 -16.30 -9.96 -3.25
N GLU A 101 -15.18 -9.27 -3.46
CA GLU A 101 -15.10 -7.98 -4.15
C GLU A 101 -15.58 -8.11 -5.60
N THR A 102 -15.12 -9.15 -6.30
CA THR A 102 -15.54 -9.46 -7.68
C THR A 102 -17.05 -9.75 -7.73
N CYS A 103 -17.55 -10.63 -6.85
CA CYS A 103 -18.98 -10.92 -6.77
C CYS A 103 -19.82 -9.67 -6.44
N SER A 104 -19.34 -8.82 -5.53
CA SER A 104 -20.00 -7.57 -5.17
C SER A 104 -20.08 -6.61 -6.36
N LEU A 105 -18.97 -6.43 -7.07
CA LEU A 105 -18.89 -5.58 -8.26
C LEU A 105 -19.81 -6.10 -9.37
N GLU A 106 -19.79 -7.41 -9.66
CA GLU A 106 -20.67 -8.03 -10.64
C GLU A 106 -22.15 -7.83 -10.28
N ARG A 107 -22.52 -8.02 -9.01
CA ARG A 107 -23.88 -7.81 -8.53
C ARG A 107 -24.30 -6.35 -8.71
N TYR A 108 -23.43 -5.40 -8.36
CA TYR A 108 -23.68 -3.97 -8.55
C TYR A 108 -23.88 -3.61 -10.03
N ILE A 109 -23.02 -4.12 -10.92
CA ILE A 109 -23.12 -3.90 -12.36
C ILE A 109 -24.42 -4.47 -12.91
N ARG A 110 -24.81 -5.70 -12.55
CA ARG A 110 -26.07 -6.32 -13.01
C ARG A 110 -27.29 -5.52 -12.56
N GLN A 111 -27.33 -5.09 -11.30
CA GLN A 111 -28.44 -4.30 -10.77
C GLN A 111 -28.55 -2.93 -11.45
N THR A 112 -27.43 -2.24 -11.65
CA THR A 112 -27.43 -0.90 -12.28
C THR A 112 -27.68 -0.95 -13.79
N SER A 113 -27.27 -2.03 -14.47
CA SER A 113 -27.54 -2.25 -15.89
C SER A 113 -29.01 -2.55 -16.16
N LEU A 114 -29.70 -3.21 -15.22
CA LEU A 114 -31.15 -3.43 -15.26
C LEU A 114 -31.96 -2.17 -14.90
N CYS A 115 -31.36 -1.19 -14.23
CA CYS A 115 -32.01 0.09 -13.91
C CYS A 115 -31.81 1.18 -14.98
N ARG A 116 -31.01 0.94 -16.02
CA ARG A 116 -30.69 1.89 -17.10
C ARG A 116 -31.31 1.46 -18.43
N GLU A 117 -32.64 1.47 -18.53
CA GLU A 117 -33.33 1.38 -19.83
C GLU A 117 -33.26 2.69 -20.64
N ASP A 118 -32.65 3.76 -20.12
CA ASP A 118 -32.53 5.07 -20.78
C ASP A 118 -31.13 5.38 -21.34
N GLY A 119 -30.16 4.47 -21.21
CA GLY A 119 -28.89 4.54 -21.94
C GLY A 119 -27.96 5.73 -21.60
N SER A 120 -28.12 6.40 -20.46
CA SER A 120 -27.22 7.48 -20.04
C SER A 120 -26.18 7.01 -19.00
N VAL A 121 -24.90 7.27 -19.29
CA VAL A 121 -23.76 7.06 -18.37
C VAL A 121 -23.43 8.40 -17.69
N PRO A 122 -23.10 8.43 -16.38
CA PRO A 122 -22.62 9.64 -15.72
C PRO A 122 -21.29 10.14 -16.31
#